data_AF-A0A2A4FC27-F1
#
_entry.id   AF-A0A2A4FC27-F1
#
_cell.length_a   1.000
_cell.length_b   1.000
_cell.length_c   1.000
_cell.angle_alpha   90.00
_cell.angle_beta   90.00
_cell.angle_gamma   90.00
#
_symmetry.space_group_name_H-M   'P 1'
#
loop_
_entity.id
_entity.type
_entity.pdbx_description
1 polymer ?
#
loop_
_entity_poly.entity_id
_entity_poly.type
_entity_poly.pdbx_seq_one_letter_code
_entity_poly.pdbx_strand_id
1 'polypeptide(L)'
;MASASPKPKALPAPVESKWIQAVKQHRTKDGATVSDVLAYAEKMRPEKFKVGRFDIGYNGATGAAQSVTITYWIGTLRSSDDAFVDLGYAMSPDGRVMPVPSAEHLAVALEGGRKAFLRAVDKTYLEVCQADPDHEPSC
;
A
#
# COMPACT_ATOMS: atom_id res chain seq x y z
N MET A 1 30.12 11.45 8.70
CA MET A 1 29.20 12.40 9.35
C MET A 1 27.78 11.99 9.00
N ALA A 2 27.00 11.50 9.97
CA ALA A 2 25.61 11.17 9.74
C ALA A 2 24.81 12.48 9.68
N SER A 3 24.40 12.90 8.48
CA SER A 3 23.43 13.99 8.35
C SER A 3 22.11 13.49 8.93
N ALA A 4 21.57 14.19 9.93
CA ALA A 4 20.28 13.86 10.51
C ALA A 4 19.21 13.93 9.40
N SER A 5 18.41 12.88 9.25
CA SER A 5 17.29 12.91 8.31
C SER A 5 16.35 14.08 8.66
N PRO A 6 15.94 14.90 7.68
CA PRO A 6 15.08 16.03 7.94
C PRO A 6 13.75 15.59 8.57
N LYS A 7 13.26 16.40 9.51
CA LYS A 7 11.96 16.16 10.17
C LYS A 7 10.82 16.26 9.14
N PRO A 8 9.82 15.36 9.20
CA PRO A 8 8.64 15.44 8.35
C PRO A 8 7.93 16.78 8.49
N LYS A 9 7.63 17.41 7.36
CA LYS A 9 6.78 18.60 7.27
C LYS A 9 5.34 18.12 7.19
N ALA A 10 4.72 17.90 8.35
CA ALA A 10 3.37 17.38 8.44
C ALA A 10 2.39 18.21 7.59
N LEU A 11 1.57 17.53 6.80
CA LEU A 11 0.48 18.20 6.10
C LEU A 11 -0.55 18.71 7.11
N PRO A 12 -1.25 19.81 6.82
CA PRO A 12 -2.44 20.16 7.58
C PRO A 12 -3.46 19.00 7.49
N ALA A 13 -4.08 18.65 8.63
CA ALA A 13 -5.03 17.52 8.70
C ALA A 13 -6.13 17.51 7.61
N PRO A 14 -6.70 18.67 7.19
CA PRO A 14 -7.66 18.69 6.09
C PRO A 14 -7.05 18.32 4.73
N VAL A 15 -5.77 18.62 4.51
CA VAL A 15 -5.04 18.29 3.26
C VAL A 15 -4.73 16.79 3.25
N GLU A 16 -4.22 16.26 4.36
CA GLU A 16 -4.01 14.83 4.54
C GLU A 16 -5.29 14.02 4.29
N SER A 17 -6.40 14.44 4.90
CA SER A 17 -7.70 13.78 4.73
C SER A 17 -8.15 13.78 3.25
N LYS A 18 -7.92 14.88 2.53
CA LYS A 18 -8.24 14.97 1.10
C LYS A 18 -7.37 14.04 0.26
N TRP A 19 -6.07 13.94 0.56
CA TRP A 19 -5.17 13.05 -0.17
C TRP A 19 -5.54 11.59 0.03
N ILE A 20 -5.77 11.18 1.28
CA ILE A 20 -6.23 9.83 1.61
C ILE A 20 -7.55 9.53 0.90
N GLN A 21 -8.49 10.47 0.89
CA GLN A 21 -9.78 10.28 0.21
C GLN A 21 -9.61 10.17 -1.31
N ALA A 22 -8.73 10.97 -1.92
CA ALA A 22 -8.44 10.92 -3.35
C ALA A 22 -7.90 9.54 -3.74
N VAL A 23 -6.99 8.96 -2.95
CA VAL A 23 -6.46 7.62 -3.20
C VAL A 23 -7.53 6.56 -2.99
N LYS A 24 -8.31 6.63 -1.90
CA LYS A 24 -9.41 5.70 -1.63
C LYS A 24 -10.43 5.64 -2.77
N GLN A 25 -10.71 6.77 -3.42
CA GLN A 25 -11.69 6.91 -4.49
C GLN A 25 -11.11 6.77 -5.90
N HIS A 26 -9.79 6.66 -6.02
CA HIS A 26 -9.11 6.49 -7.31
C HIS A 26 -9.65 5.25 -8.02
N ARG A 27 -10.03 5.40 -9.29
CA ARG A 27 -10.62 4.31 -10.08
C ARG A 27 -9.53 3.49 -10.75
N THR A 28 -9.59 2.20 -10.52
CA THR A 28 -8.73 1.20 -11.15
C THR A 28 -9.28 0.81 -12.53
N LYS A 29 -8.50 0.04 -13.29
CA LYS A 29 -8.85 -0.35 -14.68
C LYS A 29 -10.13 -1.17 -14.80
N ASP A 30 -10.56 -1.86 -13.74
CA ASP A 30 -11.82 -2.61 -13.73
C ASP A 30 -13.04 -1.76 -13.32
N GLY A 31 -12.84 -0.45 -13.13
CA GLY A 31 -13.87 0.53 -12.74
C GLY A 31 -14.15 0.60 -11.23
N ALA A 32 -13.61 -0.32 -10.43
CA ALA A 32 -13.73 -0.28 -8.97
C ALA A 32 -12.76 0.77 -8.39
N THR A 33 -13.10 1.31 -7.22
CA THR A 33 -12.15 2.17 -6.50
C THR A 33 -11.04 1.35 -5.85
N VAL A 34 -9.90 1.98 -5.53
CA VAL A 34 -8.84 1.35 -4.72
C VAL A 34 -9.42 0.73 -3.44
N SER A 35 -10.31 1.44 -2.76
CA SER A 35 -10.96 0.91 -1.54
C SER A 35 -11.79 -0.35 -1.82
N ASP A 36 -12.52 -0.39 -2.94
CA ASP A 36 -13.31 -1.56 -3.32
C ASP A 36 -12.42 -2.77 -3.65
N VAL A 37 -11.28 -2.53 -4.30
CA VAL A 37 -10.32 -3.60 -4.64
C VAL A 37 -9.70 -4.22 -3.39
N LEU A 38 -9.28 -3.37 -2.45
CA LEU A 38 -8.72 -3.80 -1.17
C LEU A 38 -9.75 -4.56 -0.32
N ALA A 39 -10.97 -4.01 -0.19
CA ALA A 39 -12.06 -4.67 0.54
C ALA A 39 -12.46 -6.02 -0.10
N TYR A 40 -12.42 -6.11 -1.44
CA TYR A 40 -12.64 -7.35 -2.15
C TYR A 40 -11.56 -8.39 -1.83
N ALA A 41 -10.28 -8.01 -1.80
CA ALA A 41 -9.20 -8.93 -1.45
C ALA A 41 -9.33 -9.44 -0.01
N GLU A 42 -9.61 -8.57 0.96
CA GLU A 42 -9.85 -8.98 2.36
C GLU A 42 -11.01 -9.97 2.47
N LYS A 43 -12.12 -9.71 1.77
CA LYS A 43 -13.29 -10.59 1.77
C LYS A 43 -12.97 -11.95 1.16
N MET A 44 -12.19 -11.99 0.09
CA MET A 44 -11.88 -13.23 -0.62
C MET A 44 -10.74 -14.02 0.02
N ARG A 45 -9.89 -13.38 0.84
CA ARG A 45 -8.74 -13.98 1.53
C ARG A 45 -8.66 -13.53 2.99
N PRO A 46 -9.69 -13.78 3.82
CA PRO A 46 -9.75 -13.26 5.18
C PRO A 46 -8.61 -13.74 6.09
N GLU A 47 -8.01 -14.89 5.76
CA GLU A 47 -6.88 -15.47 6.50
C GLU A 47 -5.51 -15.10 5.91
N LYS A 48 -5.46 -14.52 4.71
CA LYS A 48 -4.20 -14.21 4.02
C LYS A 48 -3.98 -12.73 3.75
N PHE A 49 -5.01 -11.90 3.80
CA PHE A 49 -4.87 -10.49 3.49
C PHE A 49 -5.72 -9.63 4.41
N LYS A 50 -5.10 -8.58 4.95
CA LYS A 50 -5.76 -7.59 5.79
C LYS A 50 -5.25 -6.20 5.40
N VAL A 51 -6.15 -5.25 5.23
CA VAL A 51 -5.85 -3.84 5.05
C VAL A 51 -5.68 -3.21 6.42
N GLY A 52 -4.63 -2.42 6.57
CA GLY A 52 -4.39 -1.59 7.74
C GLY A 52 -4.93 -0.20 7.54
N ARG A 53 -4.01 0.75 7.38
CA ARG A 53 -4.32 2.17 7.31
C ARG A 53 -3.72 2.82 6.07
N PHE A 54 -4.27 3.99 5.76
CA PHE A 54 -3.75 4.89 4.76
C PHE A 54 -3.03 6.01 5.51
N ASP A 55 -1.75 6.21 5.22
CA ASP A 55 -0.92 7.25 5.85
C ASP A 55 -0.28 8.14 4.77
N ILE A 56 0.30 9.26 5.20
CA ILE A 56 1.12 10.10 4.33
C ILE A 56 2.56 9.56 4.30
N GLY A 57 3.04 9.27 3.10
CA GLY A 57 4.45 8.98 2.84
C GLY A 57 5.25 10.28 2.67
N TYR A 58 6.34 10.38 3.40
CA TYR A 58 7.24 11.54 3.37
C TYR A 58 8.56 11.18 2.68
N ASN A 59 9.07 12.11 1.88
CA ASN A 59 10.37 12.02 1.27
C ASN A 59 11.46 12.09 2.34
N GLY A 60 12.24 11.02 2.53
CA GLY A 60 13.27 10.95 3.57
C GLY A 60 14.41 11.99 3.43
N ALA A 61 14.63 12.54 2.23
CA ALA A 61 15.68 13.52 1.98
C ALA A 61 15.24 14.97 2.18
N THR A 62 13.94 15.27 2.11
CA THR A 62 13.41 16.65 2.19
C THR A 62 12.38 16.85 3.30
N GLY A 63 11.85 15.77 3.85
CA GLY A 63 10.74 15.76 4.79
C GLY A 63 9.39 16.15 4.18
N ALA A 64 9.32 16.36 2.86
CA ALA A 64 8.07 16.76 2.18
C ALA A 64 7.13 15.57 2.00
N ALA A 65 5.82 15.77 2.18
CA ALA A 65 4.81 14.79 1.81
C ALA A 65 4.84 14.56 0.29
N GLN A 66 4.82 13.29 -0.13
CA GLN A 66 4.94 12.93 -1.55
C GLN A 66 3.97 11.81 -1.98
N SER A 67 3.42 11.05 -1.04
CA SER A 67 2.55 9.92 -1.36
C SER A 67 1.51 9.66 -0.28
N VAL A 68 0.52 8.84 -0.61
CA VAL A 68 -0.28 8.10 0.37
C VAL A 68 0.18 6.66 0.33
N THR A 69 0.55 6.11 1.48
CA THR A 69 0.96 4.72 1.65
C THR A 69 -0.16 3.93 2.28
N ILE A 70 -0.31 2.67 1.87
CA ILE A 70 -1.33 1.76 2.36
C ILE A 70 -0.61 0.63 3.08
N THR A 71 -0.77 0.58 4.39
CA THR A 71 -0.29 -0.53 5.21
C THR A 71 -1.22 -1.72 5.04
N TYR A 72 -0.67 -2.92 4.88
CA TYR A 72 -1.43 -4.16 4.80
C TYR A 72 -0.62 -5.34 5.37
N TRP A 73 -1.28 -6.47 5.56
CA TRP A 73 -0.65 -7.72 5.98
C TRP A 73 -0.92 -8.81 4.96
N ILE A 74 0.08 -9.68 4.77
CA ILE A 74 -0.06 -10.95 4.06
C ILE A 74 0.28 -12.08 5.03
N GLY A 75 -0.62 -13.06 5.13
CA GLY A 75 -0.51 -14.18 6.06
C GLY A 75 -1.27 -14.00 7.37
N THR A 76 -0.98 -14.88 8.34
CA THR A 76 -1.76 -14.98 9.59
C THR A 76 -1.24 -14.03 10.67
N LEU A 77 0.04 -13.67 10.59
CA LEU A 77 0.68 -12.69 11.45
C LEU A 77 0.21 -11.26 11.11
N ARG A 78 -0.24 -10.56 12.16
CA ARG A 78 -0.77 -9.19 12.08
C ARG A 78 -0.09 -8.25 13.06
N SER A 79 1.16 -8.55 13.43
CA SER A 79 1.96 -7.63 14.23
C SER A 79 2.20 -6.33 13.47
N SER A 80 2.45 -5.23 14.18
CA SER A 80 2.86 -3.97 13.54
C SER A 80 4.16 -4.11 12.75
N ASP A 81 5.02 -5.03 13.21
CA ASP A 81 6.36 -5.23 12.65
C ASP A 81 6.35 -6.14 11.41
N ASP A 82 5.24 -6.83 11.17
CA ASP A 82 5.01 -7.71 10.01
C ASP A 82 4.15 -7.04 8.93
N ALA A 83 3.95 -5.72 9.05
CA ALA A 83 3.12 -4.97 8.13
C ALA A 83 3.91 -4.55 6.89
N PHE A 84 3.35 -4.81 5.71
CA PHE A 84 3.87 -4.35 4.43
C PHE A 84 3.39 -2.92 4.15
N VAL A 85 4.27 -2.11 3.56
CA VAL A 85 4.02 -0.68 3.24
C VAL A 85 4.43 -0.29 1.81
N ASP A 86 4.62 -1.28 0.94
CA ASP A 86 5.03 -1.09 -0.47
C ASP A 86 3.86 -0.74 -1.41
N LEU A 87 2.63 -0.61 -0.90
CA LEU A 87 1.51 -0.04 -1.62
C LEU A 87 1.49 1.47 -1.46
N GLY A 88 1.95 2.20 -2.47
CA GLY A 88 2.01 3.66 -2.45
C GLY A 88 1.36 4.30 -3.68
N TYR A 89 0.73 5.45 -3.47
CA TYR A 89 0.29 6.34 -4.54
C TYR A 89 1.03 7.66 -4.41
N ALA A 90 1.91 7.95 -5.36
CA ALA A 90 2.52 9.27 -5.46
C ALA A 90 1.44 10.33 -5.70
N MET A 91 1.59 11.47 -5.04
CA MET A 91 0.65 12.58 -5.09
C MET A 91 1.32 13.77 -5.75
N SER A 92 0.63 14.39 -6.70
CA SER A 92 1.06 15.67 -7.25
C SER A 92 0.91 16.78 -6.21
N PRO A 93 1.62 17.92 -6.37
CA PRO A 93 1.52 19.05 -5.43
C PRO A 93 0.10 19.60 -5.24
N ASP A 94 -0.77 19.44 -6.24
CA ASP A 94 -2.19 19.83 -6.19
C ASP A 94 -3.11 18.73 -5.60
N GLY A 95 -2.55 17.62 -5.15
CA GLY A 95 -3.26 16.55 -4.45
C GLY A 95 -3.98 15.54 -5.34
N ARG A 96 -3.54 15.36 -6.58
CA ARG A 96 -4.03 14.32 -7.49
C ARG A 96 -3.15 13.08 -7.40
N VAL A 97 -3.77 11.93 -7.61
CA VAL A 97 -3.07 10.64 -7.72
C VAL A 97 -2.24 10.63 -9.00
N MET A 98 -0.95 10.35 -8.87
CA MET A 98 -0.04 10.19 -10.01
C MET A 98 -0.03 8.73 -10.50
N PRO A 99 0.35 8.49 -11.77
CA PRO A 99 0.48 7.14 -12.29
C PRO A 99 1.46 6.30 -11.46
N VAL A 100 1.07 5.06 -11.18
CA VAL A 100 1.92 4.08 -10.47
C VAL A 100 3.07 3.64 -11.37
N PRO A 101 4.34 3.69 -10.90
CA PRO A 101 5.48 3.17 -11.64
C PRO A 101 5.36 1.66 -11.89
N SER A 102 5.78 1.19 -13.08
CA SER A 102 5.67 -0.22 -13.46
C SER A 102 6.49 -1.18 -12.60
N ALA A 103 7.48 -0.68 -11.85
CA ALA A 103 8.31 -1.46 -10.96
C ALA A 103 7.62 -1.84 -9.64
N GLU A 104 6.49 -1.20 -9.29
CA GLU A 104 5.76 -1.46 -8.05
C GLU A 104 4.70 -2.55 -8.27
N HIS A 105 5.14 -3.81 -8.28
CA HIS A 105 4.32 -4.96 -8.70
C HIS A 105 2.93 -5.03 -8.05
N LEU A 106 2.83 -4.85 -6.72
CA LEU A 106 1.55 -4.90 -6.01
C LEU A 106 0.67 -3.68 -6.26
N ALA A 107 1.25 -2.48 -6.36
CA ALA A 107 0.51 -1.26 -6.69
C ALA A 107 0.01 -1.31 -8.16
N VAL A 108 0.79 -1.86 -9.08
CA VAL A 108 0.36 -2.12 -10.47
C VAL A 108 -0.78 -3.14 -10.50
N ALA A 109 -0.73 -4.19 -9.69
CA ALA A 109 -1.81 -5.16 -9.58
C ALA A 109 -3.09 -4.54 -9.00
N LEU A 110 -2.94 -3.64 -8.02
CA LEU A 110 -4.04 -2.84 -7.44
C LEU A 110 -4.71 -1.97 -8.51
N GLU A 111 -3.93 -1.25 -9.33
CA GLU A 111 -4.43 -0.49 -10.49
C GLU A 111 -5.10 -1.39 -11.55
N GLY A 112 -4.73 -2.66 -11.60
CA GLY A 112 -5.35 -3.67 -12.46
C GLY A 112 -6.77 -4.08 -12.02
N GLY A 113 -7.19 -3.70 -10.82
CA GLY A 113 -8.52 -3.98 -10.28
C GLY A 113 -8.61 -5.30 -9.49
N ARG A 114 -9.84 -5.68 -9.14
CA ARG A 114 -10.13 -6.72 -8.14
C ARG A 114 -9.44 -8.06 -8.37
N LYS A 115 -9.55 -8.59 -9.58
CA LYS A 115 -8.99 -9.92 -9.91
C LYS A 115 -7.48 -9.90 -10.06
N ALA A 116 -6.91 -8.81 -10.57
CA ALA A 116 -5.46 -8.68 -10.72
C ALA A 116 -4.78 -8.59 -9.35
N PHE A 117 -5.32 -7.74 -8.48
CA PHE A 117 -4.82 -7.59 -7.12
C PHE A 117 -4.94 -8.88 -6.29
N LEU A 118 -6.09 -9.56 -6.33
CA LEU A 118 -6.29 -10.82 -5.62
C LEU A 118 -5.25 -11.89 -6.04
N ARG A 119 -4.92 -11.99 -7.33
CA ARG A 119 -3.89 -12.91 -7.83
C ARG A 119 -2.50 -12.54 -7.34
N ALA A 120 -2.19 -11.25 -7.27
CA ALA A 120 -0.91 -10.79 -6.76
C ALA A 120 -0.76 -11.10 -5.26
N VAL A 121 -1.81 -10.87 -4.45
CA VAL A 121 -1.87 -11.27 -3.04
C VAL A 121 -1.63 -12.78 -2.87
N ASP A 122 -2.32 -13.62 -3.67
CA ASP A 122 -2.12 -15.07 -3.60
C ASP A 122 -0.68 -15.47 -3.95
N LYS A 123 -0.09 -14.84 -4.96
CA LYS A 123 1.30 -15.09 -5.36
C LYS A 123 2.28 -14.67 -4.27
N THR A 124 2.15 -13.46 -3.74
CA THR A 124 3.02 -12.97 -2.66
C THR A 124 2.91 -13.83 -1.40
N TYR A 125 1.71 -14.29 -1.05
CA TYR A 125 1.54 -15.23 0.06
C TYR A 125 2.32 -16.53 -0.15
N LEU A 126 2.31 -17.10 -1.36
CA LEU A 126 3.10 -18.31 -1.66
C LEU A 126 4.61 -18.03 -1.57
N GLU A 127 5.05 -16.88 -2.09
CA GLU A 127 6.47 -16.48 -2.13
C GLU A 127 7.05 -16.11 -0.76
N VAL A 128 6.24 -15.58 0.15
CA VAL A 128 6.73 -15.10 1.45
C VAL A 128 6.40 -16.08 2.58
N CYS A 129 5.23 -16.71 2.55
CA CYS A 129 4.71 -17.50 3.68
C CYS A 129 4.79 -19.01 3.44
N GLN A 130 5.10 -19.48 2.24
CA GLN A 130 5.21 -20.92 1.93
C GLN A 130 6.53 -21.30 1.25
N ALA A 131 7.43 -20.35 1.00
CA ALA A 131 8.51 -20.53 0.05
C ALA A 131 9.72 -21.33 0.55
N ASP A 132 9.77 -21.74 1.82
CA ASP A 132 10.93 -22.47 2.32
C ASP A 132 10.58 -23.60 3.31
N PRO A 133 10.86 -24.88 2.99
CA PRO A 133 10.80 -25.97 3.96
C PRO A 133 11.97 -25.94 4.98
N ASP A 134 13.04 -25.19 4.73
CA ASP A 134 14.24 -25.08 5.56
C ASP A 134 14.26 -23.82 6.45
N HIS A 135 13.29 -22.92 6.32
CA HIS A 135 13.12 -21.73 7.18
C HIS A 135 11.69 -21.64 7.71
N GLU A 136 11.53 -21.19 8.97
CA GLU A 136 10.18 -20.93 9.50
C GLU A 136 9.50 -19.85 8.67
N PRO A 137 8.23 -20.04 8.27
CA PRO A 137 7.50 -19.04 7.52
C PRO A 137 7.38 -17.77 8.38
N SER A 138 7.59 -16.61 7.75
CA SER A 138 7.46 -15.30 8.41
C SER A 138 6.00 -14.84 8.52
N CYS A 139 5.05 -15.72 8.19
CA CYS A 139 3.60 -15.53 8.21
C CYS A 139 2.84 -16.85 8.51
#